data_AF-A0A246G7L0-F1
#
_entry.id   AF-A0A246G7L0-F1
#
_cell.length_a   1.000
_cell.length_b   1.000
_cell.length_c   1.000
_cell.angle_alpha   90.00
_cell.angle_beta   90.00
_cell.angle_gamma   90.00
#
_symmetry.space_group_name_H-M   'P 1'
#
loop_
_entity.id
_entity.type
_entity.pdbx_description
1 polymer ?
#
loop_
_entity_poly.entity_id
_entity_poly.type
_entity_poly.pdbx_seq_one_letter_code
_entity_poly.pdbx_strand_id
1 'polypeptide(L)'
;MKKKAFNIVKKGMIQAYSLTEILIVLCIIGILLLMVLPNQTSVISQAKSIEAQAMLNQIYGLEKSYFYRYSKYSGNLQELGFEQEKTIDEGGQAIYRVEIIESSPESFTARATAVSDMDGDGTFNTWEINHSKTLTELTKE
;
A
#
# COMPACT_ATOMS: atom_id res chain seq x y z
N MET A 1 -44.25 -13.41 -74.93
CA MET A 1 -44.64 -13.79 -73.55
C MET A 1 -43.39 -13.95 -72.69
N LYS A 2 -43.18 -13.10 -71.68
CA LYS A 2 -42.06 -13.23 -70.71
C LYS A 2 -42.65 -13.52 -69.33
N LYS A 3 -42.44 -14.73 -68.79
CA LYS A 3 -42.76 -15.05 -67.39
C LYS A 3 -41.54 -14.69 -66.54
N LYS A 4 -41.66 -13.68 -65.67
CA LYS A 4 -40.67 -13.39 -64.63
C LYS A 4 -40.82 -14.43 -63.52
N ALA A 5 -39.78 -15.24 -63.30
CA ALA A 5 -39.71 -16.13 -62.15
C ALA A 5 -39.34 -15.29 -60.90
N PHE A 6 -40.17 -15.36 -59.87
CA PHE A 6 -39.94 -14.70 -58.58
C PHE A 6 -39.02 -15.62 -57.75
N ASN A 7 -37.76 -15.24 -57.55
CA ASN A 7 -36.84 -15.99 -56.68
C ASN A 7 -37.19 -15.71 -55.21
N ILE A 8 -37.71 -16.71 -54.51
CA ILE A 8 -37.97 -16.67 -53.08
C ILE A 8 -36.64 -16.94 -52.36
N VAL A 9 -36.06 -15.92 -51.73
CA VAL A 9 -34.87 -16.06 -50.89
C VAL A 9 -35.25 -16.87 -49.64
N LYS A 10 -34.66 -18.06 -49.46
CA LYS A 10 -34.79 -18.85 -48.22
C LYS A 10 -34.19 -18.04 -47.07
N LYS A 11 -35.02 -17.62 -46.12
CA LYS A 11 -34.60 -16.99 -44.87
C LYS A 11 -33.88 -18.03 -44.02
N GLY A 12 -32.55 -17.93 -43.92
CA GLY A 12 -31.76 -18.81 -43.06
C GLY A 12 -32.18 -18.63 -41.60
N MET A 13 -32.57 -19.72 -40.94
CA MET A 13 -32.81 -19.72 -39.51
C MET A 13 -31.46 -19.74 -38.79
N ILE A 14 -31.21 -18.71 -37.99
CA ILE A 14 -29.98 -18.57 -37.20
C ILE A 14 -30.31 -19.10 -35.81
N GLN A 15 -29.40 -19.87 -35.21
CA GLN A 15 -29.56 -20.32 -33.83
C GLN A 15 -29.52 -19.08 -32.91
N ALA A 16 -30.50 -18.97 -32.02
CA ALA A 16 -30.65 -17.86 -31.09
C ALA A 16 -30.84 -18.40 -29.67
N TYR A 17 -30.31 -17.68 -28.68
CA TYR A 17 -30.47 -18.02 -27.26
C TYR A 17 -31.81 -17.56 -26.72
N SER A 18 -32.35 -18.30 -25.75
CA SER A 18 -33.56 -17.92 -25.02
C SER A 18 -33.28 -16.75 -24.08
N LEU A 19 -34.27 -15.88 -23.86
CA LEU A 19 -34.22 -14.80 -22.88
C LEU A 19 -33.88 -15.32 -21.47
N THR A 20 -34.38 -16.50 -21.12
CA THR A 20 -34.12 -17.14 -19.82
C THR A 20 -32.68 -17.62 -19.67
N GLU A 21 -32.06 -18.11 -20.76
CA GLU A 21 -30.65 -18.52 -20.75
C GLU A 21 -29.74 -17.31 -20.52
N ILE A 22 -30.02 -16.20 -21.21
CA ILE A 22 -29.28 -14.95 -21.02
C ILE A 22 -29.48 -14.39 -19.60
N LEU A 23 -30.69 -14.47 -19.03
CA LEU A 23 -30.97 -14.04 -17.66
C LEU A 23 -30.18 -14.83 -16.61
N ILE A 24 -30.13 -16.16 -16.75
CA ILE A 24 -29.39 -17.03 -15.82
C ILE A 24 -27.88 -16.75 -15.93
N VAL A 25 -27.35 -16.60 -17.13
CA VAL A 25 -25.93 -16.27 -17.35
C VAL A 25 -25.57 -14.93 -16.72
N LEU A 26 -26.42 -13.90 -16.89
CA LEU A 26 -26.18 -12.58 -16.31
C LEU A 26 -26.25 -12.59 -14.78
N CYS A 27 -27.14 -13.39 -14.20
CA CYS A 27 -27.22 -13.62 -12.76
C CYS A 27 -25.93 -14.28 -12.21
N ILE A 28 -25.44 -15.34 -12.88
CA ILE A 28 -24.20 -16.02 -12.47
C ILE A 28 -23.00 -15.08 -12.56
N ILE A 29 -22.87 -14.31 -13.64
CA ILE A 29 -21.80 -13.31 -13.80
C ILE A 29 -21.88 -12.25 -12.69
N GLY A 30 -23.08 -11.79 -12.32
CA GLY A 30 -23.28 -10.84 -11.22
C GLY A 30 -22.78 -11.37 -9.87
N ILE A 31 -23.09 -12.62 -9.53
CA ILE A 31 -22.61 -13.26 -8.29
C ILE A 31 -21.08 -13.39 -8.29
N LEU A 32 -20.50 -13.80 -9.43
CA LEU A 32 -19.04 -13.93 -9.56
C LEU A 32 -18.33 -12.58 -9.38
N LEU A 33 -18.86 -11.50 -9.95
CA LEU A 33 -18.27 -10.16 -9.79
C LEU A 33 -18.27 -9.69 -8.33
N LEU A 34 -19.33 -10.01 -7.57
CA LEU A 34 -19.40 -9.68 -6.14
C LEU A 34 -18.41 -10.47 -5.30
N MET A 35 -18.18 -11.75 -5.62
CA MET A 35 -17.23 -12.60 -4.89
C MET A 35 -15.77 -12.28 -5.24
N VAL A 36 -15.53 -11.77 -6.45
CA VAL A 36 -14.17 -11.55 -6.98
C VAL A 36 -13.54 -10.26 -6.46
N LEU A 37 -14.30 -9.24 -6.06
CA LEU A 37 -13.73 -7.98 -5.56
C LEU A 37 -12.94 -8.25 -4.26
N PRO A 38 -11.59 -8.27 -4.32
CA PRO A 38 -10.78 -8.47 -3.13
C PRO A 38 -10.68 -7.14 -2.38
N ASN A 39 -10.73 -7.20 -1.05
CA ASN A 39 -10.47 -6.02 -0.22
C ASN A 39 -8.97 -5.68 -0.24
N GLN A 40 -8.56 -4.76 -1.11
CA GLN A 40 -7.15 -4.40 -1.33
C GLN A 40 -6.55 -3.51 -0.24
N THR A 41 -7.32 -3.09 0.77
CA THR A 41 -6.82 -2.17 1.80
C THR A 41 -5.60 -2.75 2.54
N SER A 42 -5.61 -4.05 2.87
CA SER A 42 -4.50 -4.69 3.60
C SER A 42 -3.18 -4.72 2.82
N VAL A 43 -3.21 -4.87 1.49
CA VAL A 43 -1.98 -4.89 0.68
C VAL A 43 -1.38 -3.49 0.51
N ILE A 44 -2.22 -2.46 0.54
CA ILE A 44 -1.77 -1.06 0.47
C ILE A 44 -1.09 -0.67 1.78
N SER A 45 -1.68 -0.98 2.93
CA SER A 45 -1.07 -0.72 4.24
C SER A 45 0.27 -1.45 4.37
N GLN A 46 0.35 -2.71 3.92
CA GLN A 46 1.61 -3.46 3.94
C GLN A 46 2.68 -2.85 3.03
N ALA A 47 2.32 -2.39 1.83
CA ALA A 47 3.26 -1.72 0.93
C ALA A 47 3.79 -0.40 1.52
N LYS A 48 2.93 0.35 2.22
CA LYS A 48 3.33 1.58 2.93
C LYS A 48 4.24 1.28 4.13
N SER A 49 3.97 0.23 4.91
CA SER A 49 4.84 -0.20 6.01
C SER A 49 6.27 -0.55 5.55
N ILE A 50 6.45 -0.99 4.30
CA ILE A 50 7.79 -1.22 3.73
C ILE A 50 8.59 0.09 3.63
N GLU A 51 7.94 1.22 3.32
CA GLU A 51 8.57 2.54 3.30
C GLU A 51 9.07 2.94 4.70
N ALA A 52 8.24 2.75 5.73
CA ALA A 52 8.61 3.00 7.12
C ALA A 52 9.81 2.15 7.55
N GLN A 53 9.76 0.84 7.27
CA GLN A 53 10.86 -0.08 7.56
C GLN A 53 12.14 0.29 6.81
N ALA A 54 12.04 0.73 5.56
CA ALA A 54 13.19 1.18 4.78
C ALA A 54 13.84 2.43 5.40
N MET A 55 13.05 3.43 5.77
CA MET A 55 13.56 4.64 6.44
C MET A 55 14.18 4.34 7.81
N LEU A 56 13.54 3.50 8.62
CA LEU A 56 14.09 3.08 9.92
C LEU A 56 15.41 2.31 9.75
N ASN A 57 15.53 1.46 8.72
CA ASN A 57 16.80 0.79 8.40
C ASN A 57 17.89 1.77 7.95
N GLN A 58 17.54 2.83 7.21
CA GLN A 58 18.49 3.88 6.85
C GLN A 58 19.02 4.57 8.11
N ILE A 59 18.13 4.97 9.02
CA ILE A 59 18.52 5.59 10.30
C ILE A 59 19.40 4.66 11.12
N TYR A 60 19.05 3.37 11.22
CA TYR A 60 19.90 2.39 11.91
C TYR A 60 21.33 2.34 11.31
N GLY A 61 21.45 2.39 9.99
CA GLY A 61 22.74 2.46 9.31
C GLY A 61 23.52 3.73 9.66
N LEU A 62 22.85 4.88 9.66
CA LEU A 62 23.44 6.17 10.02
C LEU A 62 23.86 6.24 11.48
N GLU A 63 23.02 5.78 12.41
CA GLU A 63 23.31 5.69 13.84
C GLU A 63 24.52 4.83 14.11
N LYS A 64 24.61 3.66 13.45
CA LYS A 64 25.77 2.79 13.57
C LYS A 64 27.05 3.44 13.04
N SER A 65 26.96 4.19 11.94
CA SER A 65 28.08 4.96 11.40
C SER A 65 28.51 6.08 12.36
N TYR A 66 27.55 6.78 12.95
CA TYR A 66 27.78 7.84 13.93
C TYR A 66 28.42 7.28 15.21
N PHE A 67 27.93 6.14 15.70
CA PHE A 67 28.51 5.42 16.84
C PHE A 67 29.97 5.01 16.57
N TYR A 68 30.32 4.53 15.38
CA TYR A 68 31.71 4.23 15.04
C TYR A 68 32.62 5.46 14.97
N ARG A 69 32.07 6.65 14.77
CA ARG A 69 32.83 7.90 14.70
C ARG A 69 32.97 8.59 16.07
N TYR A 70 31.91 8.59 16.87
CA TYR A 70 31.80 9.38 18.10
C TYR A 70 31.59 8.55 19.36
N SER A 71 31.52 7.22 19.24
CA SER A 71 31.30 6.27 20.35
C SER A 71 30.02 6.52 21.16
N LYS A 72 29.01 7.12 20.53
CA LYS A 72 27.69 7.41 21.10
C LYS A 72 26.66 7.43 19.98
N TYR A 73 25.39 7.19 20.29
CA TYR A 73 24.28 7.46 19.37
C TYR A 73 23.89 8.95 19.41
N SER A 74 23.23 9.44 18.36
CA SER A 74 22.72 10.82 18.33
C SER A 74 21.21 10.82 18.60
N GLY A 75 20.71 11.90 19.21
CA GLY A 75 19.27 12.15 19.33
C GLY A 75 18.73 13.01 18.20
N ASN A 76 19.58 13.41 17.25
CA ASN A 76 19.26 14.43 16.28
C ASN A 76 19.51 13.92 14.85
N LEU A 77 18.43 13.84 14.06
CA LEU A 77 18.45 13.42 12.65
C LEU A 77 19.38 14.28 11.78
N GLN A 78 19.54 15.57 12.09
CA GLN A 78 20.45 16.45 11.36
C GLN A 78 21.92 16.11 11.63
N GLU A 79 22.28 15.69 12.85
CA GLU A 79 23.65 15.25 13.16
C GLU A 79 24.00 13.93 12.45
N LEU A 80 22.99 13.09 12.22
CA LEU A 80 23.10 11.85 11.46
C LEU A 80 23.19 12.09 9.94
N GLY A 81 22.87 13.31 9.48
CA GLY A 81 22.75 13.63 8.06
C GLY A 81 21.55 12.94 7.40
N PHE A 82 20.52 12.60 8.17
CA PHE A 82 19.28 12.06 7.63
C PHE A 82 18.40 13.21 7.12
N GLU A 83 18.26 13.29 5.80
CA GLU A 83 17.33 14.20 5.15
C GLU A 83 16.01 13.47 4.90
N GLN A 84 14.98 13.88 5.63
CA GLN A 84 13.62 13.39 5.40
C GLN A 84 13.04 14.08 4.17
N GLU A 85 12.52 13.30 3.22
CA GLU A 85 11.72 13.80 2.12
C GLU A 85 10.44 14.45 2.67
N LYS A 86 9.95 15.50 2.00
CA LYS A 86 8.75 16.21 2.47
C LYS A 86 7.58 15.25 2.65
N THR A 87 6.89 15.39 3.77
CA THR A 87 5.71 14.59 4.05
C THR A 87 4.53 14.97 3.15
N ILE A 88 3.56 14.09 3.00
CA ILE A 88 2.33 14.34 2.23
C ILE A 88 1.55 15.58 2.71
N ASP A 89 1.60 15.89 4.01
CA ASP A 89 0.99 17.09 4.59
C ASP A 89 1.70 18.38 4.13
N GLU A 90 3.00 18.27 3.85
CA GLU A 90 3.86 19.37 3.39
C GLU A 90 3.98 19.44 1.85
N GLY A 91 3.14 18.68 1.13
CA GLY A 91 3.11 18.62 -0.33
C GLY A 91 4.21 17.76 -0.97
N GLY A 92 4.84 16.87 -0.20
CA GLY A 92 5.80 15.88 -0.68
C GLY A 92 5.21 14.49 -0.89
N GLN A 93 6.08 13.47 -0.90
CA GLN A 93 5.70 12.08 -1.18
C GLN A 93 5.82 11.16 0.04
N ALA A 94 6.48 11.59 1.13
CA ALA A 94 6.72 10.73 2.29
C ALA A 94 5.44 10.51 3.10
N ILE A 95 5.13 9.24 3.36
CA ILE A 95 3.90 8.83 4.06
C ILE A 95 4.14 8.75 5.58
N TYR A 96 5.39 8.52 6.00
CA TYR A 96 5.77 8.44 7.41
C TYR A 96 6.72 9.57 7.80
N ARG A 97 6.50 10.11 8.99
CA ARG A 97 7.42 11.01 9.71
C ARG A 97 8.31 10.16 10.60
N VAL A 98 9.60 10.50 10.71
CA VAL A 98 10.56 9.70 11.47
C VAL A 98 11.24 10.56 12.51
N GLU A 99 11.32 10.04 13.72
CA GLU A 99 11.83 10.73 14.91
C GLU A 99 12.66 9.77 15.77
N ILE A 100 13.64 10.31 16.50
CA ILE A 100 14.43 9.55 17.47
C ILE A 100 13.80 9.82 18.84
N ILE A 101 13.34 8.75 19.50
CA ILE A 101 12.61 8.82 20.77
C ILE A 101 13.56 8.78 21.94
N GLU A 102 14.55 7.91 21.83
CA GLU A 102 15.55 7.72 22.86
C GLU A 102 16.91 7.61 22.20
N SER A 103 17.87 8.33 22.75
CA SER A 103 19.28 8.23 22.40
C SER A 103 20.11 8.21 23.66
N SER A 104 20.79 7.10 23.87
CA SER A 104 21.74 6.87 24.95
C SER A 104 23.10 6.53 24.33
N PRO A 105 24.20 6.52 25.10
CA PRO A 105 25.50 6.10 24.57
C PRO A 105 25.51 4.64 24.08
N GLU A 106 24.65 3.78 24.63
CA GLU A 106 24.63 2.34 24.36
C GLU A 106 23.36 1.85 23.63
N SER A 107 22.31 2.65 23.60
CA SER A 107 21.03 2.31 22.96
C SER A 107 20.46 3.50 22.19
N PHE A 108 19.68 3.20 21.15
CA PHE A 108 18.80 4.16 20.51
C PHE A 108 17.48 3.49 20.14
N THR A 109 16.44 4.31 20.05
CA THR A 109 15.12 3.93 19.56
C THR A 109 14.64 5.01 18.62
N ALA A 110 14.36 4.62 17.36
CA ALA A 110 13.76 5.51 16.37
C ALA A 110 12.36 5.01 16.00
N ARG A 111 11.45 5.96 15.77
CA ARG A 111 10.04 5.72 15.50
C ARG A 111 9.64 6.37 14.19
N ALA A 112 8.89 5.64 13.37
CA ALA A 112 8.24 6.13 12.17
C ALA A 112 6.72 6.12 12.39
N THR A 113 6.08 7.28 12.27
CA THR A 113 4.63 7.46 12.46
C THR A 113 4.00 7.91 11.15
N ALA A 114 2.91 7.27 10.75
CA ALA A 114 2.15 7.65 9.56
C ALA A 114 1.61 9.09 9.68
N VAL A 115 1.65 9.83 8.59
CA VAL A 115 1.20 11.24 8.53
C VAL A 115 -0.29 11.34 8.24
N SER A 116 -0.88 10.33 7.60
CA SER A 116 -2.31 10.24 7.33
C SER A 116 -2.87 8.96 7.92
N ASP A 117 -4.03 9.11 8.54
CA ASP A 117 -4.94 8.02 8.90
C ASP A 117 -5.42 7.36 7.59
N MET A 118 -5.27 6.04 7.48
CA MET A 118 -5.49 5.30 6.23
C MET A 118 -6.82 4.53 6.22
N ASP A 119 -7.41 4.26 7.39
CA ASP A 119 -8.68 3.57 7.55
C ASP A 119 -9.78 4.43 8.19
N GLY A 120 -9.42 5.64 8.65
CA GLY A 120 -10.33 6.61 9.25
C GLY A 120 -10.67 6.32 10.71
N ASP A 121 -9.88 5.49 11.40
CA ASP A 121 -10.13 5.07 12.78
C ASP A 121 -9.52 6.02 13.85
N GLY A 122 -8.74 7.01 13.42
CA GLY A 122 -8.09 8.00 14.29
C GLY A 122 -6.79 7.52 14.94
N THR A 123 -6.32 6.33 14.61
CA THR A 123 -5.00 5.81 14.98
C THR A 123 -4.04 5.91 13.79
N PHE A 124 -2.73 5.96 14.07
CA PHE A 124 -1.71 6.10 13.04
C PHE A 124 -0.74 4.93 13.13
N ASN A 125 -0.54 4.24 12.01
CA ASN A 125 0.44 3.16 11.91
C ASN A 125 1.82 3.65 12.37
N THR A 126 2.38 2.94 13.34
CA THR A 126 3.61 3.33 14.00
C THR A 126 4.57 2.15 14.07
N TRP A 127 5.78 2.37 13.56
CA TRP A 127 6.88 1.42 13.56
C TRP A 127 8.03 1.94 14.42
N GLU A 128 8.66 1.06 15.17
CA GLU A 128 9.88 1.36 15.92
C GLU A 128 11.02 0.44 15.51
N ILE A 129 12.23 0.97 15.55
CA ILE A 129 13.48 0.22 15.44
C ILE A 129 14.36 0.51 16.64
N ASN A 130 14.97 -0.54 17.18
CA ASN A 130 15.95 -0.44 18.25
C ASN A 130 17.40 -0.62 17.75
N HIS A 131 18.37 -0.35 18.63
CA HIS A 131 19.80 -0.58 18.40
C HIS A 131 20.19 -2.02 18.03
N SER A 132 19.32 -3.01 18.30
CA SER A 132 19.52 -4.41 17.92
C SER A 132 18.95 -4.75 16.54
N LYS A 133 18.51 -3.74 15.78
CA LYS A 133 17.84 -3.88 14.47
C LYS A 133 16.54 -4.70 14.54
N THR A 134 15.88 -4.72 15.70
CA THR A 134 14.54 -5.28 15.83
C THR A 134 13.53 -4.23 15.40
N LEU A 135 12.76 -4.54 14.36
CA LEU A 135 11.61 -3.74 13.91
C LEU A 135 10.36 -4.24 14.63
N THR A 136 9.63 -3.34 15.29
CA THR A 136 8.38 -3.65 15.98
C THR A 136 7.28 -2.72 15.48
N GLU A 137 6.16 -3.30 15.10
CA GLU A 137 4.93 -2.57 14.80
C GLU A 137 4.17 -2.36 16.11
N LEU A 138 3.99 -1.10 16.52
CA LEU A 138 3.31 -0.75 17.78
C LEU A 138 1.81 -0.63 17.61
N THR A 139 1.39 -0.09 16.47
CA THR A 139 -0.01 0.14 16.14
C THR A 139 -0.21 -0.34 14.72
N LYS A 140 -0.94 -1.45 14.60
CA LYS A 140 -1.24 -2.08 13.32
C LYS A 140 -2.59 -1.58 12.83
N GLU A 141 -2.60 -1.19 11.56
CA GLU A 141 -3.79 -0.94 10.74
C GLU A 141 -4.16 -2.20 9.94
#